data_AF-A0A9W8B155-F1
#
_entry.id   AF-A0A9W8B155-F1
#
_cell.length_a   1.000
_cell.length_b   1.000
_cell.length_c   1.000
_cell.angle_alpha   90.00
_cell.angle_beta   90.00
_cell.angle_gamma   90.00
#
_symmetry.space_group_name_H-M   'P 1'
#
loop_
_entity.id
_entity.type
_entity.pdbx_description
1 polymer ?
#
loop_
_entity_poly.entity_id
_entity_poly.type
_entity_poly.pdbx_seq_one_letter_code
_entity_poly.pdbx_strand_id
1 'polypeptide(L)'
;MAIRCQPSLAGVAKWLPVGWMALIVYVEVVQYWWVVGQCGWPRPPSLDTHAASNSVRGDSAVFRLAIVADPQITDEYSYGLHGPLLFLNNFITDLYAKKNYRLLTGVKRPNAAVILGDMFDGGRHWTDDAWLAEYGRFQRIFRNHGQPRASQVPKQSASADYYNADSFFYHVVGNHDVGVGDTIIPSAITRYQQYFGPLSYHVTLGNHTLVSLNDLALDSNNPAGDDARAFLDIFGQSQAPSPMPRLLFTHIPLYRPANTDCGPDRHRGHTINQQFGFQYQDLVRSASTQRILDAIRPAVVFTGDDHDQCLVHHDRPASPANAITAWVPPASIPEYTIGSFSLAGGNTVPSFALLSLYNPLNDTAPPPPETPTWALQLCFLPNHVAMYIMYGIMALLTLVFLAFEAWVNHDKPGLFSFVSPLGKIGYSRIHAKDYEDDLYAQRDQREPDQATGEAISLQVMRSPSTRSSQRSGYSSRQDAADGMLAPRSSSFSPSLSIDDPAFFDAASHTYPLAAP
;
A
#
# COMPACT_ATOMS: atom_id res chain seq x y z
N MET A 1 -46.98 -32.34 45.12
CA MET A 1 -46.26 -31.08 44.87
C MET A 1 -45.22 -31.31 43.79
N ALA A 2 -45.53 -31.04 42.53
CA ALA A 2 -44.54 -30.99 41.46
C ALA A 2 -44.00 -29.55 41.41
N ILE A 3 -42.77 -29.35 41.86
CA ILE A 3 -42.10 -28.04 41.80
C ILE A 3 -41.85 -27.76 40.32
N ARG A 4 -42.72 -26.96 39.70
CA ARG A 4 -42.47 -26.32 38.40
C ARG A 4 -41.39 -25.26 38.61
N CYS A 5 -40.13 -25.67 38.68
CA CYS A 5 -39.01 -24.81 38.35
C CYS A 5 -38.95 -24.69 36.82
N GLN A 6 -39.86 -23.91 36.24
CA GLN A 6 -39.56 -23.29 34.94
C GLN A 6 -38.80 -22.01 35.29
N PRO A 7 -37.45 -21.96 35.21
CA PRO A 7 -36.81 -20.67 35.07
C PRO A 7 -37.52 -19.98 33.91
N SER A 8 -38.01 -18.76 34.12
CA SER A 8 -38.70 -18.08 33.05
C SER A 8 -37.69 -17.90 31.92
N LEU A 9 -37.89 -18.67 30.87
CA LEU A 9 -37.11 -18.69 29.64
C LEU A 9 -37.04 -17.25 29.03
N ALA A 10 -38.10 -16.45 29.30
CA ALA A 10 -38.16 -15.00 29.14
C ALA A 10 -37.03 -14.18 29.82
N GLY A 11 -36.36 -14.72 30.85
CA GLY A 11 -35.20 -14.11 31.49
C GLY A 11 -33.92 -14.27 30.65
N VAL A 12 -33.77 -15.39 29.95
CA VAL A 12 -32.58 -15.71 29.12
C VAL A 12 -32.60 -14.92 27.80
N ALA A 13 -33.78 -14.76 27.20
CA ALA A 13 -33.95 -13.98 25.96
C ALA A 13 -33.47 -12.51 26.11
N LYS A 14 -33.58 -11.94 27.32
CA LYS A 14 -33.10 -10.58 27.63
C LYS A 14 -31.57 -10.44 27.61
N TRP A 15 -30.84 -11.55 27.72
CA TRP A 15 -29.38 -11.56 27.68
C TRP A 15 -28.82 -11.72 26.26
N LEU A 16 -29.62 -12.10 25.26
CA LEU A 16 -29.16 -12.20 23.88
C LEU A 16 -28.57 -10.88 23.36
N PRO A 17 -29.21 -9.70 23.53
CA PRO A 17 -28.61 -8.44 23.10
C PRO A 17 -27.31 -8.13 23.84
N VAL A 18 -27.22 -8.46 25.13
CA VAL A 18 -25.99 -8.28 25.92
C VAL A 18 -24.87 -9.17 25.38
N GLY A 19 -25.16 -10.43 25.05
CA GLY A 19 -24.21 -11.35 24.42
C GLY A 19 -23.73 -10.85 23.06
N TRP A 20 -24.65 -10.37 22.21
CA TRP A 20 -24.29 -9.76 20.93
C TRP A 20 -23.42 -8.52 21.10
N MET A 21 -23.77 -7.62 22.03
CA MET A 21 -22.96 -6.43 22.32
C MET A 21 -21.57 -6.81 22.85
N ALA A 22 -21.47 -7.80 23.74
CA ALA A 22 -20.20 -8.28 24.24
C ALA A 22 -19.34 -8.87 23.11
N LEU A 23 -19.95 -9.66 22.21
CA LEU A 23 -19.26 -10.23 21.06
C LEU A 23 -18.78 -9.14 20.10
N ILE A 24 -19.63 -8.15 19.77
CA ILE A 24 -19.25 -7.03 18.90
C ILE A 24 -18.09 -6.25 19.52
N VAL A 25 -18.14 -5.95 20.81
CA VAL A 25 -17.02 -5.26 21.49
C VAL A 25 -15.75 -6.12 21.45
N TYR A 26 -15.87 -7.42 21.69
CA TYR A 26 -14.74 -8.34 21.64
C TYR A 26 -14.11 -8.38 20.23
N VAL A 27 -14.92 -8.61 19.19
CA VAL A 27 -14.47 -8.79 17.81
C VAL A 27 -14.02 -7.48 17.17
N GLU A 28 -14.79 -6.41 17.32
CA GLU A 28 -14.56 -5.14 16.60
C GLU A 28 -13.61 -4.19 17.32
N VAL A 29 -13.32 -4.43 18.61
CA VAL A 29 -12.45 -3.57 19.42
C VAL A 29 -11.33 -4.38 20.05
N VAL A 30 -11.65 -5.33 20.94
CA VAL A 30 -10.63 -6.02 21.75
C VAL A 30 -9.65 -6.80 20.87
N GLN A 31 -10.14 -7.57 19.90
CA GLN A 31 -9.29 -8.36 18.99
C GLN A 31 -8.31 -7.49 18.21
N TYR A 32 -8.78 -6.39 17.62
CA TYR A 32 -7.91 -5.48 16.87
C TYR A 32 -6.83 -4.86 17.74
N TRP A 33 -7.20 -4.35 18.92
CA TRP A 33 -6.25 -3.78 19.87
C TRP A 33 -5.26 -4.80 20.39
N TRP A 34 -5.71 -6.03 20.67
CA TRP A 34 -4.88 -7.11 21.17
C TRP A 34 -3.86 -7.55 20.11
N VAL A 35 -4.32 -7.92 18.90
CA VAL A 35 -3.47 -8.43 17.82
C VAL A 35 -2.44 -7.39 17.38
N VAL A 36 -2.87 -6.16 17.07
CA VAL A 36 -1.93 -5.09 16.71
C VAL A 36 -1.06 -4.72 17.92
N GLY A 37 -1.60 -4.75 19.13
CA GLY A 37 -0.90 -4.44 20.37
C GLY A 37 0.28 -5.36 20.66
N GLN A 38 0.15 -6.66 20.37
CA GLN A 38 1.19 -7.66 20.59
C GLN A 38 2.48 -7.42 19.79
N CYS A 39 2.40 -6.71 18.66
CA CYS A 39 3.59 -6.45 17.85
C CYS A 39 4.44 -5.30 18.40
N GLY A 40 5.72 -5.53 18.70
CA GLY A 40 6.64 -4.51 19.21
C GLY A 40 7.53 -3.93 18.11
N TRP A 41 8.03 -2.70 18.32
CA TRP A 41 9.15 -2.21 17.53
C TRP A 41 10.39 -3.06 17.84
N PRO A 42 11.02 -3.70 16.83
CA PRO A 42 12.21 -4.50 17.06
C PRO A 42 13.38 -3.58 17.44
N ARG A 43 14.38 -4.12 18.13
CA ARG A 43 15.59 -3.36 18.50
C ARG A 43 16.75 -3.73 17.56
N PRO A 44 17.36 -2.78 16.85
CA PRO A 44 18.54 -3.03 16.02
C PRO A 44 19.74 -3.48 16.88
N PRO A 45 20.50 -4.52 16.48
CA PRO A 45 21.68 -4.97 17.22
C PRO A 45 22.75 -3.88 17.42
N SER A 46 22.90 -2.97 16.47
CA SER A 46 23.79 -1.81 16.59
C SER A 46 23.48 -0.95 17.81
N LEU A 47 22.21 -0.89 18.25
CA LEU A 47 21.82 -0.10 19.42
C LEU A 47 22.41 -0.68 20.72
N ASP A 48 22.46 -2.01 20.85
CA ASP A 48 22.99 -2.69 22.04
C ASP A 48 24.50 -2.49 22.18
N THR A 49 25.21 -2.46 21.05
CA THR A 49 26.66 -2.21 21.04
C THR A 49 27.03 -0.77 21.45
N HIS A 50 26.13 0.21 21.22
CA HIS A 50 26.31 1.62 21.61
C HIS A 50 25.73 1.96 23.00
N ALA A 51 24.71 1.22 23.47
CA ALA A 51 24.02 1.48 24.73
C ALA A 51 24.89 1.28 25.99
N ALA A 52 26.07 0.66 25.86
CA ALA A 52 27.08 0.60 26.91
C ALA A 52 27.66 1.99 27.30
N SER A 53 27.39 3.04 26.51
CA SER A 53 27.94 4.39 26.71
C SER A 53 26.94 5.44 27.21
N ASN A 54 25.66 5.44 26.81
CA ASN A 54 24.63 6.42 27.28
C ASN A 54 23.18 5.97 26.96
N SER A 55 22.52 5.27 27.89
CA SER A 55 21.24 4.55 27.66
C SER A 55 19.99 5.39 27.36
N VAL A 56 19.98 6.70 27.67
CA VAL A 56 18.76 7.55 27.51
C VAL A 56 18.66 8.16 26.09
N ARG A 57 19.76 8.24 25.34
CA ARG A 57 19.79 8.89 24.01
C ARG A 57 19.54 7.94 22.84
N GLY A 58 19.74 6.63 23.03
CA GLY A 58 19.67 5.61 21.98
C GLY A 58 18.26 5.39 21.41
N ASP A 59 17.25 5.21 22.26
CA ASP A 59 15.88 4.89 21.80
C ASP A 59 15.21 6.04 21.03
N SER A 60 15.55 7.30 21.32
CA SER A 60 15.05 8.47 20.58
C SER A 60 15.74 8.68 19.22
N ALA A 61 16.88 8.02 18.99
CA ALA A 61 17.62 8.09 17.73
C ALA A 61 17.20 7.00 16.73
N VAL A 62 16.38 6.02 17.15
CA VAL A 62 15.87 4.97 16.27
C VAL A 62 14.80 5.53 15.34
N PHE A 63 15.04 5.45 14.04
CA PHE A 63 14.03 5.77 13.04
C PHE A 63 13.12 4.56 12.82
N ARG A 64 11.81 4.78 12.88
CA ARG A 64 10.77 3.75 12.87
C ARG A 64 9.96 3.81 11.59
N LEU A 65 10.05 2.77 10.78
CA LEU A 65 9.37 2.66 9.49
C LEU A 65 8.33 1.53 9.55
N ALA A 66 7.08 1.83 9.17
CA ALA A 66 6.09 0.79 8.91
C ALA A 66 6.17 0.33 7.45
N ILE A 67 5.99 -0.96 7.19
CA ILE A 67 5.93 -1.51 5.83
C ILE A 67 4.57 -2.19 5.65
N VAL A 68 3.84 -1.77 4.63
CA VAL A 68 2.51 -2.26 4.27
C VAL A 68 2.59 -2.77 2.84
N ALA A 69 2.13 -3.98 2.56
CA ALA A 69 2.07 -4.54 1.22
C ALA A 69 0.62 -4.69 0.75
N ASP A 70 0.42 -4.57 -0.56
CA ASP A 70 -0.83 -4.85 -1.27
C ASP A 70 -2.08 -4.37 -0.51
N PRO A 71 -2.22 -3.06 -0.22
CA PRO A 71 -3.46 -2.54 0.37
C PRO A 71 -4.70 -2.92 -0.44
N GLN A 72 -4.52 -2.97 -1.77
CA GLN A 72 -5.42 -3.50 -2.79
C GLN A 72 -6.89 -3.24 -2.44
N ILE A 73 -7.26 -1.96 -2.42
CA ILE A 73 -8.66 -1.62 -2.16
C ILE A 73 -9.51 -2.21 -3.28
N THR A 74 -10.55 -2.95 -2.88
CA THR A 74 -11.38 -3.71 -3.83
C THR A 74 -12.28 -2.80 -4.62
N ASP A 75 -12.58 -3.17 -5.86
CA ASP A 75 -13.43 -2.40 -6.77
C ASP A 75 -14.15 -3.31 -7.80
N GLU A 76 -14.73 -2.72 -8.86
CA GLU A 76 -15.47 -3.46 -9.90
C GLU A 76 -14.61 -4.50 -10.63
N TYR A 77 -13.28 -4.36 -10.62
CA TYR A 77 -12.33 -5.27 -11.26
C TYR A 77 -11.84 -6.39 -10.34
N SER A 78 -12.21 -6.40 -9.05
CA SER A 78 -11.75 -7.41 -8.09
C SER A 78 -12.38 -8.79 -8.29
N TYR A 79 -13.71 -8.86 -8.13
CA TYR A 79 -14.43 -10.13 -7.96
C TYR A 79 -15.66 -10.25 -8.87
N GLY A 80 -15.73 -9.45 -9.95
CA GLY A 80 -16.90 -9.37 -10.83
C GLY A 80 -18.18 -8.96 -10.08
N LEU A 81 -18.03 -8.22 -8.97
CA LEU A 81 -19.12 -7.76 -8.13
C LEU A 81 -19.61 -6.40 -8.64
N HIS A 82 -20.92 -6.20 -8.58
CA HIS A 82 -21.56 -4.95 -8.98
C HIS A 82 -22.66 -4.54 -7.98
N GLY A 83 -23.03 -3.27 -8.02
CA GLY A 83 -24.18 -2.73 -7.27
C GLY A 83 -24.08 -2.97 -5.75
N PRO A 84 -25.16 -3.42 -5.09
CA PRO A 84 -25.19 -3.59 -3.64
C PRO A 84 -24.15 -4.58 -3.08
N LEU A 85 -23.79 -5.62 -3.84
CA LEU A 85 -22.79 -6.59 -3.39
C LEU A 85 -21.39 -6.00 -3.41
N LEU A 86 -21.04 -5.24 -4.45
CA LEU A 86 -19.80 -4.49 -4.49
C LEU A 86 -19.73 -3.45 -3.37
N PHE A 87 -20.82 -2.72 -3.13
CA PHE A 87 -20.89 -1.76 -2.03
C PHE A 87 -20.61 -2.43 -0.68
N LEU A 88 -21.23 -3.59 -0.41
CA LEU A 88 -21.01 -4.33 0.83
C LEU A 88 -19.58 -4.85 0.93
N ASN A 89 -19.03 -5.41 -0.15
CA ASN A 89 -17.65 -5.87 -0.21
C ASN A 89 -16.68 -4.73 0.13
N ASN A 90 -16.80 -3.61 -0.59
CA ASN A 90 -15.96 -2.42 -0.41
C ASN A 90 -16.12 -1.84 1.00
N PHE A 91 -17.33 -1.81 1.54
CA PHE A 91 -17.55 -1.33 2.90
C PHE A 91 -16.80 -2.18 3.94
N ILE A 92 -16.85 -3.50 3.81
CA ILE A 92 -16.21 -4.44 4.74
C ILE A 92 -14.69 -4.36 4.62
N THR A 93 -14.14 -4.44 3.40
CA THR A 93 -12.70 -4.39 3.14
C THR A 93 -12.11 -3.04 3.58
N ASP A 94 -12.78 -1.93 3.26
CA ASP A 94 -12.37 -0.59 3.69
C ASP A 94 -12.37 -0.45 5.21
N LEU A 95 -13.41 -0.96 5.88
CA LEU A 95 -13.52 -0.85 7.33
C LEU A 95 -12.41 -1.65 8.03
N TYR A 96 -12.09 -2.84 7.51
CA TYR A 96 -10.98 -3.67 7.99
C TYR A 96 -9.65 -2.92 7.85
N ALA A 97 -9.30 -2.50 6.63
CA ALA A 97 -8.05 -1.80 6.35
C ALA A 97 -7.94 -0.51 7.19
N LYS A 98 -9.02 0.27 7.28
CA LYS A 98 -9.05 1.53 8.03
C LYS A 98 -8.85 1.32 9.53
N LYS A 99 -9.43 0.28 10.14
CA LYS A 99 -9.23 -0.02 11.56
C LYS A 99 -7.79 -0.41 11.85
N ASN A 100 -7.26 -1.35 11.07
CA ASN A 100 -5.88 -1.82 11.22
C ASN A 100 -4.88 -0.68 11.00
N TYR A 101 -5.06 0.11 9.95
CA TYR A 101 -4.16 1.21 9.64
C TYR A 101 -4.22 2.33 10.69
N ARG A 102 -5.40 2.61 11.26
CA ARG A 102 -5.55 3.54 12.39
C ARG A 102 -4.80 3.08 13.63
N LEU A 103 -4.82 1.78 13.92
CA LEU A 103 -4.08 1.22 15.07
C LEU A 103 -2.58 1.22 14.79
N LEU A 104 -2.15 0.83 13.59
CA LEU A 104 -0.76 0.94 13.16
C LEU A 104 -0.23 2.36 13.37
N THR A 105 -0.88 3.36 12.79
CA THR A 105 -0.43 4.76 12.87
C THR A 105 -0.63 5.39 14.25
N GLY A 106 -1.74 5.11 14.93
CA GLY A 106 -2.08 5.71 16.22
C GLY A 106 -1.36 5.10 17.42
N VAL A 107 -1.17 3.77 17.41
CA VAL A 107 -0.54 3.01 18.50
C VAL A 107 0.95 2.84 18.27
N LYS A 108 1.38 2.41 17.07
CA LYS A 108 2.81 2.19 16.80
C LYS A 108 3.55 3.48 16.51
N ARG A 109 2.85 4.49 15.98
CA ARG A 109 3.38 5.84 15.70
C ARG A 109 4.72 5.79 14.94
N PRO A 110 4.76 5.15 13.76
CA PRO A 110 5.95 5.16 12.93
C PRO A 110 6.31 6.59 12.51
N ASN A 111 7.59 6.84 12.20
CA ASN A 111 8.05 8.09 11.60
C ASN A 111 7.59 8.22 10.15
N ALA A 112 7.58 7.10 9.42
CA ALA A 112 7.13 7.01 8.03
C ALA A 112 6.57 5.61 7.71
N ALA A 113 5.93 5.46 6.55
CA ALA A 113 5.43 4.20 6.04
C ALA A 113 5.85 4.00 4.57
N VAL A 114 6.30 2.78 4.25
CA VAL A 114 6.45 2.31 2.86
C VAL A 114 5.24 1.47 2.49
N ILE A 115 4.67 1.72 1.31
CA ILE A 115 3.61 0.90 0.71
C ILE A 115 4.19 0.15 -0.50
N LEU A 116 4.25 -1.17 -0.42
CA LEU A 116 4.86 -2.06 -1.41
C LEU A 116 3.93 -2.35 -2.60
N GLY A 117 3.45 -1.31 -3.28
CA GLY A 117 2.62 -1.45 -4.48
C GLY A 117 1.18 -1.87 -4.22
N ASP A 118 0.45 -2.02 -5.33
CA ASP A 118 -0.92 -2.48 -5.41
C ASP A 118 -1.84 -1.73 -4.46
N MET A 119 -1.87 -0.40 -4.61
CA MET A 119 -2.80 0.43 -3.86
C MET A 119 -4.26 0.09 -4.20
N PHE A 120 -4.51 -0.29 -5.47
CA PHE A 120 -5.83 -0.62 -6.00
C PHE A 120 -5.81 -2.00 -6.64
N ASP A 121 -6.98 -2.65 -6.70
CA ASP A 121 -7.12 -3.86 -7.50
C ASP A 121 -7.34 -3.54 -9.00
N GLY A 122 -8.17 -2.56 -9.31
CA GLY A 122 -8.47 -2.11 -10.67
C GLY A 122 -7.62 -0.94 -11.18
N GLY A 123 -6.57 -0.53 -10.46
CA GLY A 123 -5.87 0.74 -10.64
C GLY A 123 -5.51 1.09 -12.08
N ARG A 124 -4.98 0.11 -12.82
CA ARG A 124 -4.59 0.24 -14.23
C ARG A 124 -5.75 0.27 -15.23
N HIS A 125 -6.93 -0.26 -14.85
CA HIS A 125 -8.10 -0.39 -15.71
C HIS A 125 -9.00 0.86 -15.70
N TRP A 126 -8.91 1.67 -14.66
CA TRP A 126 -9.76 2.85 -14.49
C TRP A 126 -9.44 3.99 -15.46
N THR A 127 -10.50 4.67 -15.91
CA THR A 127 -10.42 6.04 -16.46
C THR A 127 -9.98 7.01 -15.38
N ASP A 128 -9.44 8.17 -15.75
CA ASP A 128 -8.89 9.14 -14.79
C ASP A 128 -9.92 9.60 -13.74
N ASP A 129 -11.16 9.85 -14.14
CA ASP A 129 -12.22 10.28 -13.22
C ASP A 129 -12.58 9.20 -12.19
N ALA A 130 -12.74 7.95 -12.64
CA ALA A 130 -13.04 6.84 -11.76
C ALA A 130 -11.85 6.52 -10.84
N TRP A 131 -10.64 6.57 -11.38
CA TRP A 131 -9.41 6.41 -10.62
C TRP A 131 -9.27 7.48 -9.55
N LEU A 132 -9.62 8.74 -9.83
CA LEU A 132 -9.58 9.82 -8.85
C LEU A 132 -10.55 9.62 -7.68
N ALA A 133 -11.72 9.03 -7.96
CA ALA A 133 -12.67 8.66 -6.91
C ALA A 133 -12.09 7.56 -6.00
N GLU A 134 -11.47 6.53 -6.58
CA GLU A 134 -10.79 5.46 -5.85
C GLU A 134 -9.56 5.96 -5.10
N TYR A 135 -8.75 6.85 -5.68
CA TYR A 135 -7.65 7.52 -4.98
C TYR A 135 -8.17 8.31 -3.78
N GLY A 136 -9.26 9.05 -3.95
CA GLY A 136 -9.93 9.72 -2.84
C GLY A 136 -10.41 8.76 -1.75
N ARG A 137 -10.83 7.54 -2.11
CA ARG A 137 -11.20 6.46 -1.17
C ARG A 137 -9.97 5.91 -0.45
N PHE A 138 -8.91 5.57 -1.18
CA PHE A 138 -7.63 5.16 -0.64
C PHE A 138 -7.11 6.15 0.41
N GLN A 139 -7.09 7.45 0.10
CA GLN A 139 -6.68 8.50 1.04
C GLN A 139 -7.55 8.59 2.31
N ARG A 140 -8.84 8.25 2.23
CA ARG A 140 -9.74 8.22 3.40
C ARG A 140 -9.48 7.02 4.32
N ILE A 141 -9.06 5.90 3.75
CA ILE A 141 -8.73 4.67 4.47
C ILE A 141 -7.35 4.82 5.12
N PHE A 142 -6.34 5.17 4.31
CA PHE A 142 -4.94 5.29 4.69
C PHE A 142 -4.56 6.72 5.09
N ARG A 143 -5.38 7.36 5.92
CA ARG A 143 -5.08 8.71 6.43
C ARG A 143 -4.16 8.66 7.64
N ASN A 144 -3.06 9.40 7.60
CA ASN A 144 -2.32 9.74 8.83
C ASN A 144 -3.06 10.88 9.57
N HIS A 145 -3.67 10.59 10.72
CA HIS A 145 -4.49 11.57 11.47
C HIS A 145 -3.70 12.74 12.05
N GLY A 146 -2.37 12.65 12.11
CA GLY A 146 -1.48 13.73 12.57
C GLY A 146 -0.99 14.69 11.49
N GLN A 147 -1.31 14.44 10.21
CA GLN A 147 -0.90 15.28 9.08
C GLN A 147 -2.10 16.03 8.51
N PRO A 148 -1.93 17.27 8.00
CA PRO A 148 -2.95 17.94 7.19
C PRO A 148 -3.37 16.98 6.08
N ARG A 149 -4.65 17.01 5.69
CA ARG A 149 -5.13 16.22 4.55
C ARG A 149 -4.20 16.51 3.39
N ALA A 150 -3.42 15.51 2.95
CA ALA A 150 -2.58 15.64 1.77
C ALA A 150 -3.48 16.27 0.71
N SER A 151 -3.09 17.45 0.23
CA SER A 151 -3.89 18.13 -0.76
C SER A 151 -4.08 17.13 -1.89
N GLN A 152 -5.31 16.98 -2.40
CA GLN A 152 -5.59 16.20 -3.61
C GLN A 152 -4.94 16.84 -4.84
N VAL A 153 -4.00 17.76 -4.62
CA VAL A 153 -3.33 18.57 -5.61
C VAL A 153 -2.19 17.73 -6.15
N PRO A 154 -2.21 17.44 -7.47
CA PRO A 154 -1.07 16.85 -8.16
C PRO A 154 0.21 17.57 -7.78
N LYS A 155 1.24 16.83 -7.40
CA LYS A 155 2.58 17.42 -7.37
C LYS A 155 2.98 17.60 -8.84
N GLN A 156 3.22 18.84 -9.26
CA GLN A 156 3.50 19.20 -10.66
C GLN A 156 4.82 18.63 -11.21
N SER A 157 5.56 17.85 -10.42
CA SER A 157 6.85 17.29 -10.80
C SER A 157 7.02 15.86 -10.29
N ALA A 158 7.32 14.94 -11.20
CA ALA A 158 7.82 13.59 -10.91
C ALA A 158 9.34 13.59 -10.59
N SER A 159 9.92 14.75 -10.26
CA SER A 159 11.36 14.90 -10.00
C SER A 159 11.80 14.24 -8.67
N ALA A 160 13.11 14.10 -8.52
CA ALA A 160 13.77 13.57 -7.32
C ALA A 160 13.36 14.27 -6.01
N ASP A 161 12.86 15.52 -6.09
CA ASP A 161 12.36 16.29 -4.95
C ASP A 161 10.91 15.93 -4.56
N TYR A 162 10.29 14.93 -5.21
CA TYR A 162 8.92 14.49 -4.91
C TYR A 162 8.78 14.10 -3.43
N TYR A 163 9.76 13.34 -2.92
CA TYR A 163 9.87 13.00 -1.51
C TYR A 163 10.74 14.04 -0.79
N ASN A 164 10.24 14.56 0.32
CA ASN A 164 10.95 15.49 1.18
C ASN A 164 11.05 14.92 2.60
N ALA A 165 11.82 15.59 3.47
CA ALA A 165 12.07 15.15 4.84
C ALA A 165 10.78 14.96 5.68
N ASP A 166 9.67 15.61 5.30
CA ASP A 166 8.38 15.53 5.99
C ASP A 166 7.41 14.50 5.36
N SER A 167 7.84 13.81 4.30
CA SER A 167 7.02 12.82 3.62
C SER A 167 6.79 11.61 4.53
N PHE A 168 5.51 11.37 4.83
CA PHE A 168 5.12 10.22 5.64
C PHE A 168 5.01 8.94 4.82
N PHE A 169 4.55 9.02 3.57
CA PHE A 169 4.36 7.87 2.69
C PHE A 169 5.44 7.80 1.63
N TYR A 170 5.92 6.59 1.37
CA TYR A 170 6.83 6.21 0.30
C TYR A 170 6.19 5.04 -0.45
N HIS A 171 5.95 5.19 -1.74
CA HIS A 171 5.22 4.20 -2.54
C HIS A 171 6.18 3.44 -3.45
N VAL A 172 6.00 2.13 -3.52
CA VAL A 172 6.51 1.28 -4.59
C VAL A 172 5.38 1.09 -5.59
N VAL A 173 5.70 0.96 -6.87
CA VAL A 173 4.69 0.73 -7.91
C VAL A 173 4.34 -0.75 -7.99
N GLY A 174 3.04 -1.09 -8.04
CA GLY A 174 2.58 -2.46 -8.21
C GLY A 174 2.00 -2.76 -9.60
N ASN A 175 1.88 -4.05 -9.93
CA ASN A 175 1.35 -4.49 -11.23
C ASN A 175 -0.14 -4.17 -11.36
N HIS A 176 -0.91 -4.09 -10.27
CA HIS A 176 -2.29 -3.64 -10.35
C HIS A 176 -2.45 -2.14 -10.57
N ASP A 177 -1.41 -1.36 -10.26
CA ASP A 177 -1.40 0.08 -10.46
C ASP A 177 -1.10 0.47 -11.92
N VAL A 178 -0.13 -0.21 -12.57
CA VAL A 178 0.37 0.20 -13.91
C VAL A 178 0.51 -0.93 -14.94
N GLY A 179 0.39 -2.21 -14.53
CA GLY A 179 0.67 -3.38 -15.35
C GLY A 179 2.12 -3.88 -15.23
N VAL A 180 2.48 -4.91 -16.00
CA VAL A 180 3.82 -5.55 -15.98
C VAL A 180 4.39 -5.75 -17.39
N GLY A 181 5.72 -5.69 -17.51
CA GLY A 181 6.44 -5.94 -18.75
C GLY A 181 5.98 -5.07 -19.91
N ASP A 182 5.96 -5.65 -21.11
CA ASP A 182 5.54 -4.96 -22.35
C ASP A 182 4.04 -4.59 -22.36
N THR A 183 3.29 -5.04 -21.36
CA THR A 183 1.84 -4.77 -21.23
C THR A 183 1.52 -3.63 -20.27
N ILE A 184 2.53 -2.96 -19.72
CA ILE A 184 2.37 -1.75 -18.90
C ILE A 184 1.56 -0.68 -19.66
N ILE A 185 0.64 -0.02 -18.94
CA ILE A 185 -0.29 0.97 -19.49
C ILE A 185 0.30 2.38 -19.31
N PRO A 186 0.66 3.11 -20.39
CA PRO A 186 1.35 4.40 -20.28
C PRO A 186 0.55 5.50 -19.55
N SER A 187 -0.78 5.53 -19.74
CA SER A 187 -1.64 6.48 -19.02
C SER A 187 -1.68 6.18 -17.52
N ALA A 188 -1.64 4.90 -17.13
CA ALA A 188 -1.57 4.49 -15.73
C ALA A 188 -0.24 4.90 -15.09
N ILE A 189 0.90 4.81 -15.80
CA ILE A 189 2.18 5.36 -15.33
C ILE A 189 2.08 6.85 -15.07
N THR A 190 1.59 7.60 -16.06
CA THR A 190 1.51 9.06 -15.99
C THR A 190 0.71 9.48 -14.76
N ARG A 191 -0.44 8.82 -14.56
CA ARG A 191 -1.31 9.01 -13.41
C ARG A 191 -0.65 8.59 -12.10
N TYR A 192 -0.01 7.42 -12.05
CA TYR A 192 0.71 6.96 -10.87
C TYR A 192 1.77 7.99 -10.44
N GLN A 193 2.61 8.44 -11.38
CA GLN A 193 3.69 9.39 -11.10
C GLN A 193 3.18 10.73 -10.56
N GLN A 194 2.03 11.17 -11.06
CA GLN A 194 1.40 12.41 -10.63
C GLN A 194 0.92 12.38 -9.16
N TYR A 195 0.50 11.21 -8.66
CA TYR A 195 -0.17 11.09 -7.36
C TYR A 195 0.63 10.32 -6.30
N PHE A 196 1.42 9.33 -6.69
CA PHE A 196 2.22 8.47 -5.81
C PHE A 196 3.73 8.69 -5.95
N GLY A 197 4.17 9.35 -7.01
CA GLY A 197 5.56 9.74 -7.22
C GLY A 197 6.33 8.86 -8.20
N PRO A 198 7.65 9.05 -8.31
CA PRO A 198 8.47 8.37 -9.32
C PRO A 198 8.42 6.84 -9.16
N LEU A 199 8.50 6.12 -10.29
CA LEU A 199 8.47 4.65 -10.31
C LEU A 199 9.74 4.03 -9.71
N SER A 200 10.87 4.73 -9.78
CA SER A 200 12.13 4.35 -9.13
C SER A 200 12.76 5.58 -8.49
N TYR A 201 13.26 5.43 -7.27
CA TYR A 201 13.88 6.51 -6.52
C TYR A 201 14.74 5.95 -5.37
N HIS A 202 15.56 6.81 -4.78
CA HIS A 202 16.21 6.53 -3.51
C HIS A 202 16.06 7.73 -2.57
N VAL A 203 16.00 7.46 -1.27
CA VAL A 203 15.93 8.48 -0.22
C VAL A 203 16.76 8.04 0.98
N THR A 204 17.20 9.00 1.78
CA THR A 204 17.95 8.70 3.02
C THR A 204 17.06 8.87 4.24
N LEU A 205 16.80 7.78 4.98
CA LEU A 205 16.04 7.80 6.24
C LEU A 205 16.81 7.05 7.32
N GLY A 206 16.88 7.61 8.53
CA GLY A 206 17.56 6.96 9.66
C GLY A 206 19.02 6.57 9.38
N ASN A 207 19.75 7.37 8.59
CA ASN A 207 21.11 7.07 8.10
C ASN A 207 21.23 5.77 7.28
N HIS A 208 20.16 5.43 6.55
CA HIS A 208 20.14 4.34 5.58
C HIS A 208 19.66 4.87 4.24
N THR A 209 20.13 4.28 3.15
CA THR A 209 19.62 4.58 1.80
C THR A 209 18.53 3.59 1.44
N LEU A 210 17.28 4.06 1.41
CA LEU A 210 16.16 3.26 0.92
C LEU A 210 16.11 3.42 -0.60
N VAL A 211 16.01 2.31 -1.31
CA VAL A 211 15.95 2.25 -2.77
C VAL A 211 14.65 1.58 -3.17
N SER A 212 13.77 2.33 -3.83
CA SER A 212 12.56 1.80 -4.46
C SER A 212 12.83 1.62 -5.94
N LEU A 213 12.60 0.43 -6.47
CA LEU A 213 12.86 0.09 -7.87
C LEU A 213 11.58 -0.36 -8.57
N ASN A 214 11.38 0.13 -9.79
CA ASN A 214 10.36 -0.36 -10.71
C ASN A 214 10.81 -1.68 -11.34
N ASP A 215 10.62 -2.76 -10.61
CA ASP A 215 10.93 -4.11 -11.04
C ASP A 215 9.96 -4.67 -12.09
N LEU A 216 8.74 -4.12 -12.15
CA LEU A 216 7.70 -4.49 -13.13
C LEU A 216 8.13 -4.33 -14.59
N ALA A 217 9.04 -3.39 -14.85
CA ALA A 217 9.42 -2.98 -16.20
C ALA A 217 10.85 -3.39 -16.60
N LEU A 218 11.67 -3.95 -15.71
CA LEU A 218 13.11 -4.18 -15.96
C LEU A 218 13.39 -5.01 -17.22
N ASP A 219 12.58 -6.05 -17.44
CA ASP A 219 12.69 -6.97 -18.57
C ASP A 219 11.85 -6.51 -19.79
N SER A 220 11.34 -5.27 -19.78
CA SER A 220 10.44 -4.73 -20.80
C SER A 220 11.15 -3.87 -21.86
N ASN A 221 10.53 -3.77 -23.03
CA ASN A 221 10.79 -2.78 -24.08
C ASN A 221 9.94 -1.51 -23.93
N ASN A 222 9.07 -1.43 -22.92
CA ASN A 222 8.35 -0.22 -22.57
C ASN A 222 9.34 0.88 -22.12
N PRO A 223 9.10 2.17 -22.41
CA PRO A 223 9.95 3.26 -21.91
C PRO A 223 10.21 3.23 -20.40
N ALA A 224 9.25 2.76 -19.61
CA ALA A 224 9.43 2.58 -18.16
C ALA A 224 10.52 1.54 -17.81
N GLY A 225 10.80 0.60 -18.71
CA GLY A 225 11.89 -0.36 -18.60
C GLY A 225 13.25 0.28 -18.88
N ASP A 226 13.33 1.19 -19.84
CA ASP A 226 14.53 2.00 -20.06
C ASP A 226 14.84 2.87 -18.84
N ASP A 227 13.83 3.52 -18.27
CA ASP A 227 13.96 4.32 -17.05
C ASP A 227 14.43 3.48 -15.86
N ALA A 228 13.85 2.29 -15.65
CA ALA A 228 14.23 1.40 -14.55
C ALA A 228 15.67 0.89 -14.70
N ARG A 229 16.08 0.52 -15.92
CA ARG A 229 17.46 0.10 -16.23
C ARG A 229 18.45 1.24 -16.07
N ALA A 230 18.11 2.44 -16.57
CA ALA A 230 18.93 3.63 -16.43
C ALA A 230 19.11 4.02 -14.95
N PHE A 231 18.05 3.92 -14.13
CA PHE A 231 18.14 4.14 -12.69
C PHE A 231 19.12 3.16 -12.03
N LEU A 232 19.02 1.86 -12.34
CA LEU A 232 19.96 0.85 -11.81
C LEU A 232 21.40 1.13 -12.24
N ASP A 233 21.62 1.47 -13.51
CA ASP A 233 22.96 1.74 -14.04
C ASP A 233 23.58 2.98 -13.40
N ILE A 234 22.81 4.08 -13.31
CA ILE A 234 23.25 5.32 -12.67
C ILE A 234 23.51 5.07 -11.18
N PHE A 235 22.62 4.39 -10.47
CA PHE A 235 22.80 4.09 -9.04
C PHE A 235 24.00 3.16 -8.79
N GLY A 236 24.18 2.14 -9.64
CA GLY A 236 25.30 1.21 -9.59
C GLY A 236 26.65 1.84 -9.96
N GLN A 237 26.68 2.84 -10.83
CA GLN A 237 27.89 3.59 -11.18
C GLN A 237 28.20 4.71 -10.20
N SER A 238 27.17 5.37 -9.66
CA SER A 238 27.29 6.46 -8.68
C SER A 238 27.56 5.98 -7.27
N GLN A 239 28.12 4.76 -7.12
CA GLN A 239 28.66 4.21 -5.86
C GLN A 239 29.90 4.98 -5.38
N ALA A 240 29.86 6.32 -5.36
CA ALA A 240 30.67 7.09 -4.44
C ALA A 240 30.56 6.41 -3.06
N PRO A 241 31.67 6.17 -2.35
CA PRO A 241 31.68 5.36 -1.14
C PRO A 241 30.74 5.95 -0.08
N SER A 242 29.48 5.51 -0.11
CA SER A 242 28.50 5.83 0.91
C SER A 242 28.70 4.84 2.05
N PRO A 243 28.90 5.30 3.29
CA PRO A 243 28.97 4.43 4.45
C PRO A 243 27.57 3.93 4.89
N MET A 244 26.49 4.36 4.20
CA MET A 244 25.13 4.01 4.56
C MET A 244 24.72 2.64 3.99
N PRO A 245 24.20 1.73 4.83
CA PRO A 245 23.55 0.51 4.37
C PRO A 245 22.35 0.83 3.48
N ARG A 246 22.11 -0.04 2.50
CA ARG A 246 21.05 0.11 1.50
C ARG A 246 19.91 -0.86 1.78
N LEU A 247 18.67 -0.40 1.67
CA LEU A 247 17.47 -1.23 1.83
C LEU A 247 16.71 -1.20 0.52
N LEU A 248 16.49 -2.36 -0.07
CA LEU A 248 15.79 -2.45 -1.36
C LEU A 248 14.30 -2.73 -1.12
N PHE A 249 13.46 -2.00 -1.84
CA PHE A 249 12.03 -2.18 -1.89
C PHE A 249 11.61 -2.40 -3.35
N THR A 250 10.98 -3.54 -3.62
CA THR A 250 10.39 -3.88 -4.92
C THR A 250 8.97 -4.36 -4.69
N HIS A 251 8.18 -4.48 -5.76
CA HIS A 251 6.85 -5.05 -5.62
C HIS A 251 6.88 -6.56 -5.80
N ILE A 252 7.42 -7.05 -6.92
CA ILE A 252 7.55 -8.47 -7.22
C ILE A 252 8.74 -9.06 -6.41
N PRO A 253 8.58 -10.23 -5.78
CA PRO A 253 9.65 -10.93 -5.10
C PRO A 253 10.81 -11.31 -6.05
N LEU A 254 12.07 -11.32 -5.58
CA LEU A 254 13.21 -11.61 -6.46
C LEU A 254 13.29 -13.10 -6.87
N TYR A 255 13.98 -13.40 -7.97
CA TYR A 255 14.19 -14.76 -8.41
C TYR A 255 14.76 -15.66 -7.30
N ARG A 256 14.20 -16.86 -7.18
CA ARG A 256 14.73 -17.94 -6.34
C ARG A 256 14.54 -19.28 -7.06
N PRO A 257 15.37 -20.31 -6.80
CA PRO A 257 15.16 -21.64 -7.33
C PRO A 257 13.76 -22.17 -6.99
N ALA A 258 13.20 -22.99 -7.88
CA ALA A 258 11.91 -23.61 -7.62
C ALA A 258 11.94 -24.44 -6.33
N ASN A 259 10.82 -24.44 -5.61
CA ASN A 259 10.65 -25.09 -4.31
C ASN A 259 11.53 -24.55 -3.17
N THR A 260 12.04 -23.32 -3.28
CA THR A 260 12.67 -22.65 -2.14
C THR A 260 11.63 -22.42 -1.05
N ASP A 261 11.90 -22.92 0.15
CA ASP A 261 11.00 -22.79 1.30
C ASP A 261 10.95 -21.34 1.78
N CYS A 262 9.74 -20.85 2.02
CA CYS A 262 9.46 -19.49 2.46
C CYS A 262 9.56 -19.28 3.97
N GLY A 263 9.89 -20.32 4.73
CA GLY A 263 9.93 -20.27 6.18
C GLY A 263 8.56 -20.46 6.84
N PRO A 264 8.54 -20.44 8.18
CA PRO A 264 7.40 -20.90 8.98
C PRO A 264 6.21 -19.94 9.01
N ASP A 265 6.41 -18.67 8.64
CA ASP A 265 5.37 -17.65 8.71
C ASP A 265 4.44 -17.66 7.49
N ARG A 266 4.73 -18.46 6.46
CA ARG A 266 3.88 -18.62 5.28
C ARG A 266 2.65 -19.48 5.58
N HIS A 267 1.49 -19.07 5.09
CA HIS A 267 0.22 -19.77 5.35
C HIS A 267 -0.30 -20.60 4.15
N ARG A 268 -0.01 -20.18 2.91
CA ARG A 268 -0.47 -20.79 1.66
C ARG A 268 0.67 -21.54 0.98
N GLY A 269 0.67 -22.86 1.11
CA GLY A 269 1.76 -23.69 0.59
C GLY A 269 3.09 -23.38 1.27
N HIS A 270 4.20 -23.75 0.65
CA HIS A 270 5.53 -23.60 1.25
C HIS A 270 6.50 -22.75 0.41
N THR A 271 6.13 -22.41 -0.82
CA THR A 271 7.07 -21.94 -1.84
C THR A 271 6.39 -20.94 -2.78
N ILE A 272 7.15 -19.98 -3.29
CA ILE A 272 6.76 -19.16 -4.46
C ILE A 272 7.56 -19.70 -5.66
N ASN A 273 6.85 -20.21 -6.66
CA ASN A 273 7.48 -20.72 -7.87
C ASN A 273 7.34 -19.70 -8.98
N GLN A 274 8.34 -19.61 -9.86
CA GLN A 274 8.27 -18.71 -11.00
C GLN A 274 7.09 -19.07 -11.91
N GLN A 275 6.11 -18.17 -11.97
CA GLN A 275 5.07 -18.16 -13.00
C GLN A 275 4.97 -16.75 -13.58
N PHE A 276 4.39 -16.65 -14.76
CA PHE A 276 4.11 -15.38 -15.41
C PHE A 276 2.99 -15.57 -16.43
N GLY A 277 2.30 -14.47 -16.72
CA GLY A 277 1.28 -14.45 -17.75
C GLY A 277 0.90 -13.02 -18.10
N PHE A 278 -0.31 -12.84 -18.61
CA PHE A 278 -0.80 -11.51 -18.94
C PHE A 278 -0.99 -10.70 -17.65
N GLN A 279 -0.27 -9.58 -17.52
CA GLN A 279 -0.38 -8.63 -16.40
C GLN A 279 0.04 -9.16 -15.01
N TYR A 280 0.74 -10.30 -14.93
CA TYR A 280 1.31 -10.79 -13.66
C TYR A 280 2.63 -11.55 -13.88
N GLN A 281 3.46 -11.56 -12.84
CA GLN A 281 4.69 -12.33 -12.75
C GLN A 281 5.04 -12.55 -11.28
N ASP A 282 5.14 -13.80 -10.82
CA ASP A 282 5.28 -14.12 -9.40
C ASP A 282 6.68 -13.85 -8.84
N LEU A 283 7.70 -13.81 -9.70
CA LEU A 283 9.10 -13.59 -9.33
C LEU A 283 9.81 -12.77 -10.42
N VAL A 284 10.68 -11.83 -10.04
CA VAL A 284 11.61 -11.17 -10.98
C VAL A 284 12.47 -12.22 -11.67
N ARG A 285 12.85 -12.00 -12.94
CA ARG A 285 13.69 -12.97 -13.67
C ARG A 285 15.10 -13.03 -13.09
N SER A 286 15.70 -14.22 -13.13
CA SER A 286 17.04 -14.50 -12.59
C SER A 286 18.12 -13.49 -13.00
N ALA A 287 18.23 -13.16 -14.30
CA ALA A 287 19.21 -12.20 -14.79
C ALA A 287 18.99 -10.78 -14.23
N SER A 288 17.73 -10.35 -14.14
CA SER A 288 17.36 -9.05 -13.57
C SER A 288 17.56 -9.02 -12.06
N THR A 289 17.25 -10.11 -11.34
CA THR A 289 17.59 -10.25 -9.91
C THR A 289 19.10 -10.09 -9.67
N GLN A 290 19.95 -10.75 -10.45
CA GLN A 290 21.39 -10.60 -10.30
C GLN A 290 21.84 -9.16 -10.57
N ARG A 291 21.35 -8.54 -11.64
CA ARG A 291 21.65 -7.13 -11.94
C ARG A 291 21.22 -6.19 -10.81
N ILE A 292 20.06 -6.41 -10.20
CA ILE A 292 19.59 -5.64 -9.05
C ILE A 292 20.54 -5.80 -7.86
N LEU A 293 20.87 -7.03 -7.49
CA LEU A 293 21.76 -7.31 -6.36
C LEU A 293 23.14 -6.71 -6.59
N ASP A 294 23.70 -6.84 -7.80
CA ASP A 294 25.00 -6.29 -8.20
C ASP A 294 25.04 -4.76 -8.12
N ALA A 295 24.02 -4.09 -8.64
CA ALA A 295 23.96 -2.63 -8.69
C ALA A 295 23.63 -2.00 -7.33
N ILE A 296 22.63 -2.54 -6.64
CA ILE A 296 22.13 -1.99 -5.38
C ILE A 296 22.96 -2.45 -4.19
N ARG A 297 23.39 -3.72 -4.16
CA ARG A 297 24.10 -4.35 -3.03
C ARG A 297 23.35 -4.13 -1.71
N PRO A 298 22.09 -4.57 -1.55
CA PRO A 298 21.29 -4.26 -0.37
C PRO A 298 21.73 -5.04 0.89
N ALA A 299 21.42 -4.47 2.06
CA ALA A 299 21.53 -5.12 3.37
C ALA A 299 20.33 -6.05 3.63
N VAL A 300 19.18 -5.72 3.05
CA VAL A 300 17.90 -6.42 3.15
C VAL A 300 17.00 -5.99 1.98
N VAL A 301 16.13 -6.90 1.54
CA VAL A 301 15.13 -6.68 0.49
C VAL A 301 13.72 -6.84 1.08
N PHE A 302 12.79 -5.98 0.68
CA PHE A 302 11.37 -6.04 1.04
C PHE A 302 10.50 -6.05 -0.20
N THR A 303 9.58 -7.02 -0.29
CA THR A 303 8.72 -7.24 -1.47
C THR A 303 7.26 -7.47 -1.09
N GLY A 304 6.33 -7.37 -2.04
CA GLY A 304 4.88 -7.63 -1.89
C GLY A 304 4.39 -8.68 -2.90
N ASP A 305 3.27 -8.40 -3.58
CA ASP A 305 2.71 -9.12 -4.75
C ASP A 305 2.17 -10.55 -4.49
N ASP A 306 2.90 -11.44 -3.81
CA ASP A 306 2.40 -12.82 -3.55
C ASP A 306 1.29 -12.89 -2.48
N HIS A 307 1.05 -11.76 -1.81
CA HIS A 307 0.06 -11.55 -0.74
C HIS A 307 0.28 -12.36 0.54
N ASP A 308 1.28 -13.24 0.61
CA ASP A 308 1.59 -14.09 1.75
C ASP A 308 3.06 -13.92 2.17
N GLN A 309 3.38 -14.31 3.40
CA GLN A 309 4.70 -14.07 3.95
C GLN A 309 5.72 -15.06 3.37
N CYS A 310 6.93 -14.56 3.09
CA CYS A 310 8.05 -15.38 2.66
C CYS A 310 9.37 -14.76 3.12
N LEU A 311 10.24 -15.58 3.70
CA LEU A 311 11.63 -15.21 3.99
C LEU A 311 12.56 -16.12 3.20
N VAL A 312 13.36 -15.51 2.33
CA VAL A 312 14.44 -16.20 1.63
C VAL A 312 15.74 -15.42 1.75
N HIS A 313 16.83 -16.06 1.36
CA HIS A 313 18.17 -15.48 1.46
C HIS A 313 18.86 -15.53 0.10
N HIS A 314 19.46 -14.42 -0.28
CA HIS A 314 20.29 -14.29 -1.47
C HIS A 314 21.76 -14.25 -1.11
N ASP A 315 22.59 -14.80 -1.98
CA ASP A 315 24.03 -14.68 -1.84
C ASP A 315 24.47 -13.27 -2.21
N ARG A 316 25.42 -12.74 -1.43
CA ARG A 316 26.04 -11.47 -1.74
C ARG A 316 26.79 -11.53 -3.09
N PRO A 317 26.58 -10.53 -3.97
CA PRO A 317 27.39 -10.34 -5.15
C PRO A 317 28.89 -10.28 -4.89
N ALA A 318 29.68 -10.90 -5.77
CA ALA A 318 31.13 -10.76 -5.74
C ALA A 318 31.52 -9.27 -5.74
N SER A 319 32.42 -8.87 -4.84
CA SER A 319 32.93 -7.50 -4.85
C SER A 319 33.82 -7.33 -6.09
N PRO A 320 33.63 -6.26 -6.90
CA PRO A 320 34.59 -5.91 -7.93
C PRO A 320 35.97 -5.74 -7.29
N ALA A 321 37.03 -6.23 -7.95
CA ALA A 321 38.39 -6.23 -7.41
C ALA A 321 38.90 -4.83 -6.99
N ASN A 322 38.27 -3.77 -7.50
CA ASN A 322 38.60 -2.36 -7.25
C ASN A 322 37.44 -1.55 -6.62
N ALA A 323 36.38 -2.20 -6.12
CA ALA A 323 35.27 -1.49 -5.48
C ALA A 323 35.70 -0.98 -4.10
N ILE A 324 36.03 0.31 -4.02
CA ILE A 324 36.19 1.01 -2.75
C ILE A 324 34.78 1.43 -2.29
N THR A 325 34.02 0.50 -1.71
CA THR A 325 32.75 0.83 -1.06
C THR A 325 32.97 0.97 0.45
N ALA A 326 32.62 2.13 1.02
CA ALA A 326 32.75 2.37 2.47
C ALA A 326 31.87 1.45 3.33
N TRP A 327 30.80 0.88 2.74
CA TRP A 327 29.94 -0.12 3.35
C TRP A 327 29.88 -1.39 2.48
N VAL A 328 29.76 -2.55 3.12
CA VAL A 328 29.72 -3.86 2.46
C VAL A 328 28.45 -4.61 2.88
N PRO A 329 27.66 -5.17 1.95
CA PRO A 329 26.49 -5.97 2.30
C PRO A 329 26.86 -7.25 3.07
N PRO A 330 25.92 -7.82 3.85
CA PRO A 330 26.12 -9.09 4.53
C PRO A 330 26.32 -10.21 3.51
N ALA A 331 27.01 -11.29 3.89
CA ALA A 331 27.25 -12.44 3.00
C ALA A 331 25.94 -13.11 2.53
N SER A 332 24.93 -13.10 3.39
CA SER A 332 23.58 -13.57 3.10
C SER A 332 22.62 -12.38 3.26
N ILE A 333 21.93 -12.05 2.18
CA ILE A 333 21.01 -10.90 2.10
C ILE A 333 19.58 -11.45 2.30
N PRO A 334 18.90 -11.15 3.41
CA PRO A 334 17.52 -11.56 3.60
C PRO A 334 16.57 -10.78 2.69
N GLU A 335 15.61 -11.48 2.11
CA GLU A 335 14.44 -10.92 1.43
C GLU A 335 13.17 -11.30 2.20
N TYR A 336 12.41 -10.29 2.60
CA TYR A 336 11.11 -10.44 3.23
C TYR A 336 10.02 -10.04 2.24
N THR A 337 9.25 -11.03 1.78
CA THR A 337 7.95 -10.79 1.15
C THR A 337 6.92 -10.57 2.24
N ILE A 338 6.37 -9.37 2.30
CA ILE A 338 5.37 -8.97 3.29
C ILE A 338 4.00 -9.34 2.74
N GLY A 339 3.23 -10.12 3.50
CA GLY A 339 1.88 -10.48 3.08
C GLY A 339 0.94 -9.27 3.08
N SER A 340 -0.09 -9.35 2.24
CA SER A 340 -1.04 -8.27 1.98
C SER A 340 -1.64 -7.70 3.27
N PHE A 341 -1.86 -6.39 3.31
CA PHE A 341 -2.60 -5.68 4.35
C PHE A 341 -4.12 -5.77 4.13
N SER A 342 -4.54 -6.18 2.94
CA SER A 342 -5.93 -6.29 2.55
C SER A 342 -6.58 -7.51 3.19
N LEU A 343 -7.89 -7.39 3.37
CA LEU A 343 -8.78 -8.52 3.61
C LEU A 343 -8.96 -9.37 2.35
N ALA A 344 -8.77 -8.74 1.19
CA ALA A 344 -8.97 -9.30 -0.13
C ALA A 344 -7.71 -10.07 -0.59
N GLY A 345 -7.69 -10.51 -1.85
CA GLY A 345 -6.52 -11.16 -2.45
C GLY A 345 -6.24 -12.59 -1.96
N GLY A 346 -7.17 -13.22 -1.23
CA GLY A 346 -7.08 -14.63 -0.83
C GLY A 346 -6.16 -14.93 0.36
N ASN A 347 -5.60 -13.90 1.01
CA ASN A 347 -4.82 -14.08 2.22
C ASN A 347 -5.73 -14.15 3.46
N THR A 348 -5.68 -15.28 4.18
CA THR A 348 -6.45 -15.47 5.43
C THR A 348 -5.73 -14.95 6.67
N VAL A 349 -4.44 -14.60 6.54
CA VAL A 349 -3.60 -14.06 7.60
C VAL A 349 -2.85 -12.81 7.09
N PRO A 350 -3.56 -11.68 6.92
CA PRO A 350 -2.96 -10.42 6.46
C PRO A 350 -1.87 -9.93 7.41
N SER A 351 -0.89 -9.18 6.90
CA SER A 351 0.28 -8.74 7.68
C SER A 351 0.78 -7.35 7.34
N PHE A 352 1.71 -6.88 8.16
CA PHE A 352 2.54 -5.70 7.95
C PHE A 352 3.88 -5.91 8.65
N ALA A 353 4.84 -5.00 8.45
CA ALA A 353 6.12 -5.08 9.15
C ALA A 353 6.45 -3.78 9.88
N LEU A 354 7.18 -3.91 11.00
CA LEU A 354 7.80 -2.81 11.73
C LEU A 354 9.32 -2.91 11.57
N LEU A 355 9.92 -1.89 10.96
CA LEU A 355 11.34 -1.79 10.71
C LEU A 355 11.95 -0.68 11.56
N SER A 356 12.91 -1.04 12.40
CA SER A 356 13.69 -0.09 13.19
C SER A 356 15.05 0.10 12.56
N LEU A 357 15.48 1.36 12.43
CA LEU A 357 16.75 1.75 11.82
C LEU A 357 17.59 2.56 12.82
N TYR A 358 18.83 2.16 13.01
CA TYR A 358 19.81 2.86 13.84
C TYR A 358 21.24 2.65 13.29
N ASN A 359 21.73 3.65 12.57
CA ASN A 359 23.10 3.68 12.03
C ASN A 359 23.87 4.92 12.54
N PRO A 360 24.71 4.79 13.58
CA PRO A 360 25.40 5.90 14.22
C PRO A 360 26.69 6.31 13.48
N LEU A 361 26.56 6.92 12.31
CA LEU A 361 27.69 7.34 11.45
C LEU A 361 28.64 8.37 12.09
N ASN A 362 28.16 9.16 13.06
CA ASN A 362 28.90 10.27 13.67
C ASN A 362 29.46 9.93 15.08
N ASP A 363 29.32 8.67 15.52
CA ASP A 363 29.78 8.27 16.85
C ASP A 363 31.30 8.00 16.83
N THR A 364 31.96 8.36 17.94
CA THR A 364 33.42 8.24 18.11
C THR A 364 33.91 6.78 18.19
N ALA A 365 32.99 5.83 18.36
CA ALA A 365 33.22 4.40 18.30
C ALA A 365 32.09 3.78 17.46
N PRO A 366 32.23 3.68 16.12
CA PRO A 366 31.22 3.04 15.27
C PRO A 366 31.08 1.55 15.63
N PRO A 367 29.90 0.95 15.38
CA PRO A 367 29.70 -0.46 15.65
C PRO A 367 30.56 -1.28 14.69
N PRO A 368 30.92 -2.53 15.03
CA PRO A 368 31.63 -3.41 14.12
C PRO A 368 30.93 -3.42 12.75
N PRO A 369 31.66 -3.37 11.61
CA PRO A 369 31.07 -3.21 10.28
C PRO A 369 29.99 -4.24 9.90
N GLU A 370 30.02 -5.42 10.53
CA GLU A 370 29.09 -6.52 10.29
C GLU A 370 27.82 -6.45 11.16
N THR A 371 27.75 -5.51 12.11
CA THR A 371 26.62 -5.38 13.03
C THR A 371 25.41 -4.83 12.29
N PRO A 372 24.27 -5.53 12.26
CA PRO A 372 23.07 -5.01 11.63
C PRO A 372 22.61 -3.70 12.28
N THR A 373 22.44 -2.67 11.45
CA THR A 373 21.92 -1.35 11.83
C THR A 373 20.40 -1.24 11.68
N TRP A 374 19.76 -2.38 11.41
CA TRP A 374 18.33 -2.50 11.21
C TRP A 374 17.82 -3.73 11.94
N ALA A 375 16.53 -3.74 12.28
CA ALA A 375 15.81 -4.94 12.72
C ALA A 375 14.36 -4.89 12.26
N LEU A 376 13.82 -6.05 11.90
CA LEU A 376 12.46 -6.22 11.41
C LEU A 376 11.64 -7.06 12.38
N GLN A 377 10.39 -6.66 12.59
CA GLN A 377 9.35 -7.49 13.19
C GLN A 377 8.20 -7.63 12.19
N LEU A 378 7.96 -8.85 11.73
CA LEU A 378 6.74 -9.20 11.01
C LEU A 378 5.56 -9.22 11.99
N CYS A 379 4.46 -8.58 11.62
CA CYS A 379 3.26 -8.44 12.42
C CYS A 379 2.04 -8.94 11.64
N PHE A 380 1.14 -9.62 12.32
CA PHE A 380 -0.11 -10.09 11.72
C PHE A 380 -1.28 -9.18 12.07
N LEU A 381 -2.28 -9.17 11.20
CA LEU A 381 -3.55 -8.49 11.39
C LEU A 381 -4.62 -9.49 11.86
N PRO A 382 -5.74 -9.00 12.40
CA PRO A 382 -6.76 -9.90 12.93
C PRO A 382 -7.34 -10.83 11.85
N ASN A 383 -7.45 -12.11 12.18
CA ASN A 383 -8.02 -13.13 11.30
C ASN A 383 -9.54 -12.93 11.18
N HIS A 384 -9.96 -12.38 10.05
CA HIS A 384 -11.35 -12.08 9.75
C HIS A 384 -12.24 -13.32 9.60
N VAL A 385 -11.70 -14.43 9.12
CA VAL A 385 -12.45 -15.69 8.97
C VAL A 385 -12.88 -16.18 10.36
N ALA A 386 -11.96 -16.16 11.33
CA ALA A 386 -12.27 -16.50 12.72
C ALA A 386 -13.35 -15.55 13.30
N MET A 387 -13.28 -14.26 12.97
CA MET A 387 -14.29 -13.29 13.38
C MET A 387 -15.69 -13.60 12.83
N TYR A 388 -15.79 -13.92 11.54
CA TYR A 388 -17.06 -14.28 10.91
C TYR A 388 -17.60 -15.61 11.43
N ILE A 389 -16.73 -16.59 11.73
CA ILE A 389 -17.14 -17.84 12.38
C ILE A 389 -17.74 -17.54 13.76
N MET A 390 -17.14 -16.66 14.56
CA MET A 390 -17.70 -16.28 15.87
C MET A 390 -19.09 -15.63 15.74
N TYR A 391 -19.27 -14.73 14.77
CA TYR A 391 -20.60 -14.17 14.48
C TYR A 391 -21.60 -15.23 14.02
N GLY A 392 -21.18 -16.15 13.15
CA GLY A 392 -22.01 -17.25 12.67
C GLY A 392 -22.45 -18.20 13.79
N ILE A 393 -21.54 -18.55 14.70
CA ILE A 393 -21.85 -19.35 15.89
C ILE A 393 -22.87 -18.62 16.77
N MET A 394 -22.67 -17.33 17.05
CA MET A 394 -23.61 -16.55 17.87
C MET A 394 -25.00 -16.42 17.20
N ALA A 395 -25.04 -16.26 15.88
CA ALA A 395 -26.28 -16.28 15.11
C ALA A 395 -26.99 -17.63 15.21
N LEU A 396 -26.26 -18.73 15.03
CA LEU A 396 -26.82 -20.08 15.16
C LEU A 396 -27.36 -20.33 16.58
N LEU A 397 -26.59 -19.98 17.61
CA LEU A 397 -27.03 -20.10 19.01
C LEU A 397 -28.29 -19.27 19.28
N THR A 398 -28.36 -18.06 18.71
CA THR A 398 -29.55 -17.20 18.79
C THR A 398 -30.76 -17.88 18.13
N LEU A 399 -30.60 -18.43 16.92
CA LEU A 399 -31.68 -19.10 16.20
C LEU A 399 -32.16 -20.36 16.92
N VAL A 400 -31.24 -21.19 17.41
CA VAL A 400 -31.56 -22.40 18.18
C VAL A 400 -32.32 -22.04 19.45
N PHE A 401 -31.88 -20.99 20.16
CA PHE A 401 -32.57 -20.50 21.34
C PHE A 401 -34.00 -20.02 21.02
N LEU A 402 -34.18 -19.21 19.97
CA LEU A 402 -35.49 -18.72 19.55
C LEU A 402 -36.42 -19.86 19.09
N ALA A 403 -35.89 -20.85 18.40
CA ALA A 403 -36.65 -22.04 18.00
C ALA A 403 -37.08 -22.88 19.21
N PHE A 404 -36.18 -23.06 20.18
CA PHE A 404 -36.49 -23.75 21.43
C PHE A 404 -37.57 -23.00 22.24
N GLU A 405 -37.47 -21.69 22.37
CA GLU A 405 -38.50 -20.84 22.99
C GLU A 405 -39.86 -20.97 22.31
N ALA A 406 -39.87 -20.95 20.97
CA ALA A 406 -41.09 -21.11 20.20
C ALA A 406 -41.71 -22.50 20.39
N TRP A 407 -40.88 -23.54 20.42
CA TRP A 407 -41.33 -24.90 20.66
C TRP A 407 -41.90 -25.08 22.08
N VAL A 408 -41.22 -24.59 23.12
CA VAL A 408 -41.69 -24.67 24.51
C VAL A 408 -43.01 -23.90 24.73
N ASN A 409 -43.20 -22.80 24.00
CA ASN A 409 -44.40 -21.96 24.13
C ASN A 409 -45.44 -22.20 23.03
N HIS A 410 -45.29 -23.23 22.20
CA HIS A 410 -46.18 -23.53 21.08
C HIS A 410 -47.65 -23.67 21.50
N ASP A 411 -47.91 -24.23 22.68
CA ASP A 411 -49.28 -24.45 23.20
C ASP A 411 -49.82 -23.26 24.02
N LYS A 412 -49.09 -22.14 24.09
CA LYS A 412 -49.48 -20.91 24.80
C LYS A 412 -49.71 -19.76 23.80
N PRO A 413 -50.87 -19.70 23.12
CA PRO A 413 -51.12 -18.78 22.00
C PRO A 413 -51.19 -17.27 22.36
N GLY A 414 -50.78 -16.85 23.57
CA GLY A 414 -50.76 -15.45 24.02
C GLY A 414 -49.40 -14.92 24.47
N LEU A 415 -48.33 -15.72 24.44
CA LEU A 415 -47.01 -15.34 24.98
C LEU A 415 -46.00 -14.90 23.91
N PHE A 416 -46.46 -14.57 22.69
CA PHE A 416 -45.66 -13.91 21.66
C PHE A 416 -46.02 -12.42 21.54
N SER A 417 -46.09 -11.70 22.67
CA SER A 417 -46.00 -10.23 22.65
C SER A 417 -44.52 -9.84 22.62
N PHE A 418 -43.86 -10.11 21.51
CA PHE A 418 -42.45 -9.74 21.30
C PHE A 418 -42.34 -8.46 20.47
N VAL A 419 -43.11 -7.42 20.80
CA VAL A 419 -42.80 -6.03 20.40
C VAL A 419 -43.35 -5.06 21.46
N SER A 420 -42.49 -4.57 22.35
CA SER A 420 -42.39 -3.14 22.69
C SER A 420 -41.39 -2.88 23.82
N PRO A 421 -40.23 -2.29 23.49
CA PRO A 421 -39.58 -1.33 24.38
C PRO A 421 -39.56 0.09 23.82
N LEU A 422 -40.27 0.40 22.72
CA LEU A 422 -40.31 1.75 22.13
C LEU A 422 -41.68 2.45 22.25
N GLY A 423 -42.51 2.01 23.20
CA GLY A 423 -43.87 2.53 23.39
C GLY A 423 -44.03 3.54 24.53
N LYS A 424 -42.99 4.27 24.95
CA LYS A 424 -43.11 5.42 25.89
C LYS A 424 -42.00 6.45 25.69
N ILE A 425 -41.87 6.99 24.49
CA ILE A 425 -41.36 8.36 24.34
C ILE A 425 -42.58 9.18 23.99
N GLY A 426 -42.98 10.08 24.90
CA GLY A 426 -44.13 10.94 24.71
C GLY A 426 -43.95 11.79 23.47
N TYR A 427 -44.83 11.61 22.50
CA TYR A 427 -45.08 12.63 21.48
C TYR A 427 -45.73 13.82 22.16
N SER A 428 -44.91 14.72 22.70
CA SER A 428 -45.31 16.11 22.81
C SER A 428 -45.46 16.64 21.38
N ARG A 429 -46.68 16.97 21.00
CA ARG A 429 -46.97 17.78 19.81
C ARG A 429 -46.17 19.08 19.92
N ILE A 430 -45.04 19.15 19.22
CA ILE A 430 -44.43 20.43 18.86
C ILE A 430 -44.95 20.77 17.47
N HIS A 431 -45.59 21.92 17.39
CA HIS A 431 -46.09 22.54 16.17
C HIS A 431 -44.99 22.54 15.10
N ALA A 432 -45.31 22.00 13.92
CA ALA A 432 -44.56 22.27 12.71
C ALA A 432 -44.87 23.70 12.26
N LYS A 433 -44.04 24.63 12.73
CA LYS A 433 -43.78 25.90 12.08
C LYS A 433 -42.33 26.26 12.40
N ASP A 434 -41.60 26.63 11.36
CA ASP A 434 -40.27 27.24 11.38
C ASP A 434 -39.10 26.25 11.56
N TYR A 435 -38.52 25.80 10.43
CA TYR A 435 -37.11 25.40 10.26
C TYR A 435 -36.80 25.12 8.76
N GLU A 436 -37.10 26.10 7.90
CA GLU A 436 -36.21 26.45 6.78
C GLU A 436 -35.49 27.72 7.27
N ASP A 437 -34.19 27.84 6.99
CA ASP A 437 -33.23 28.85 7.49
C ASP A 437 -32.49 28.47 8.79
N ASP A 438 -31.41 27.68 8.65
CA ASP A 438 -30.24 27.70 9.56
C ASP A 438 -29.00 26.98 8.99
N LEU A 439 -28.79 27.05 7.67
CA LEU A 439 -27.53 26.63 7.02
C LEU A 439 -26.75 27.81 6.38
N TYR A 440 -27.06 29.04 6.78
CA TYR A 440 -26.36 30.25 6.32
C TYR A 440 -25.98 31.25 7.42
N ALA A 441 -25.95 30.84 8.70
CA ALA A 441 -25.62 31.74 9.80
C ALA A 441 -24.58 31.15 10.76
N GLN A 442 -23.37 30.90 10.26
CA GLN A 442 -22.16 30.86 11.11
C GLN A 442 -20.89 31.26 10.36
N ARG A 443 -21.05 32.13 9.37
CA ARG A 443 -19.99 32.92 8.75
C ARG A 443 -20.31 34.39 8.99
N ASP A 444 -20.06 34.85 10.21
CA ASP A 444 -19.76 36.24 10.58
C ASP A 444 -19.99 36.43 12.07
N GLN A 445 -18.98 36.15 12.88
CA GLN A 445 -18.68 36.88 14.13
C GLN A 445 -17.19 36.67 14.47
N ARG A 446 -16.33 37.50 13.88
CA ARG A 446 -15.09 37.96 14.51
C ARG A 446 -14.81 39.35 13.98
N GLU A 447 -15.12 40.35 14.80
CA GLU A 447 -14.74 41.74 14.56
C GLU A 447 -13.21 41.92 14.61
N PRO A 448 -12.68 42.98 13.96
CA PRO A 448 -11.26 43.19 13.75
C PRO A 448 -10.65 44.16 14.78
N ASP A 449 -9.47 43.81 15.29
CA ASP A 449 -8.57 44.78 15.91
C ASP A 449 -7.72 45.47 14.81
N GLN A 450 -7.77 46.81 14.83
CA GLN A 450 -6.86 47.78 14.19
C GLN A 450 -5.39 47.52 14.59
N ALA A 451 -4.32 47.87 13.88
CA ALA A 451 -4.06 48.54 12.61
C ALA A 451 -2.56 48.33 12.22
N THR A 452 -2.18 48.95 11.09
CA THR A 452 -0.87 49.04 10.39
C THR A 452 -0.69 47.96 9.32
N GLY A 453 -0.51 48.23 8.04
CA GLY A 453 -0.32 49.47 7.29
C GLY A 453 0.24 49.05 5.91
N GLU A 454 0.11 49.94 4.94
CA GLU A 454 0.60 49.83 3.56
C GLU A 454 -0.24 49.05 2.54
N ALA A 455 -0.16 49.56 1.32
CA ALA A 455 -1.28 49.79 0.42
C ALA A 455 -0.97 49.30 -1.00
N ILE A 456 -1.93 49.55 -1.92
CA ILE A 456 -1.82 49.59 -3.40
C ILE A 456 -2.01 48.21 -4.07
N SER A 457 -2.78 47.97 -5.14
CA SER A 457 -3.86 48.64 -5.89
C SER A 457 -4.26 47.69 -7.05
N LEU A 458 -5.41 47.96 -7.71
CA LEU A 458 -5.84 47.51 -9.05
C LEU A 458 -6.40 46.07 -9.19
N GLN A 459 -7.45 45.78 -9.95
CA GLN A 459 -8.60 46.53 -10.50
C GLN A 459 -9.49 45.42 -11.10
N VAL A 460 -10.78 45.39 -10.74
CA VAL A 460 -11.79 44.51 -11.36
C VAL A 460 -12.52 45.31 -12.42
N MET A 461 -12.58 44.82 -13.66
CA MET A 461 -13.58 45.28 -14.64
C MET A 461 -14.73 44.27 -14.75
N ARG A 462 -15.95 44.80 -14.62
CA ARG A 462 -17.22 44.12 -14.86
C ARG A 462 -17.56 44.07 -16.35
N SER A 463 -18.40 43.09 -16.65
CA SER A 463 -19.08 42.73 -17.90
C SER A 463 -19.84 43.87 -18.60
N PRO A 464 -20.39 43.59 -19.80
CA PRO A 464 -21.85 43.46 -19.82
C PRO A 464 -22.39 42.26 -20.63
N SER A 465 -23.63 41.93 -20.28
CA SER A 465 -24.52 40.91 -20.84
C SER A 465 -25.06 41.28 -22.23
N THR A 466 -25.57 40.28 -22.98
CA THR A 466 -26.98 40.22 -23.42
C THR A 466 -27.33 38.92 -24.17
N ARG A 467 -28.39 38.25 -23.66
CA ARG A 467 -29.56 37.63 -24.31
C ARG A 467 -29.47 36.57 -25.43
N SER A 468 -30.11 35.42 -25.10
CA SER A 468 -31.18 34.69 -25.84
C SER A 468 -30.77 33.97 -27.13
N SER A 469 -31.26 32.79 -27.53
CA SER A 469 -32.45 32.02 -27.18
C SER A 469 -32.34 30.62 -27.82
N GLN A 470 -33.08 29.64 -27.26
CA GLN A 470 -33.62 28.42 -27.93
C GLN A 470 -32.61 27.36 -28.44
N ARG A 471 -32.93 26.08 -28.62
CA ARG A 471 -33.88 25.07 -28.08
C ARG A 471 -33.60 23.84 -28.97
N SER A 472 -33.63 22.62 -28.41
CA SER A 472 -33.65 21.31 -29.11
C SER A 472 -32.33 20.90 -29.77
N GLY A 473 -31.81 19.67 -29.66
CA GLY A 473 -32.34 18.41 -29.15
C GLY A 473 -31.75 17.26 -29.98
N TYR A 474 -31.38 16.13 -29.32
CA TYR A 474 -31.04 14.81 -29.89
C TYR A 474 -29.85 14.77 -30.88
N SER A 475 -29.08 13.69 -31.08
CA SER A 475 -28.84 12.40 -30.45
C SER A 475 -27.76 11.74 -31.31
N SER A 476 -26.89 10.95 -30.66
CA SER A 476 -26.23 9.73 -31.19
C SER A 476 -25.58 9.78 -32.58
N ARG A 477 -24.24 9.79 -32.60
CA ARG A 477 -23.45 9.04 -33.59
C ARG A 477 -22.90 7.79 -32.90
N GLN A 478 -23.15 6.63 -33.49
CA GLN A 478 -22.29 5.46 -33.36
C GLN A 478 -22.14 4.83 -34.74
N ASP A 479 -20.88 4.55 -35.02
CA ASP A 479 -20.32 4.11 -36.29
C ASP A 479 -20.64 2.66 -36.59
N ALA A 480 -20.58 2.31 -37.88
CA ALA A 480 -20.38 0.95 -38.33
C ALA A 480 -19.47 0.92 -39.57
N ALA A 481 -18.35 0.23 -39.39
CA ALA A 481 -17.72 -0.75 -40.28
C ALA A 481 -17.01 -0.32 -41.58
N ASP A 482 -15.78 -0.86 -41.62
CA ASP A 482 -15.07 -1.49 -42.74
C ASP A 482 -14.51 -0.67 -43.90
N GLY A 483 -13.25 -1.02 -44.24
CA GLY A 483 -12.75 -0.88 -45.61
C GLY A 483 -11.25 -0.64 -45.72
N MET A 484 -10.51 -1.72 -46.00
CA MET A 484 -9.17 -1.71 -46.60
C MET A 484 -9.03 -0.66 -47.72
N LEU A 485 -7.83 -0.09 -47.87
CA LEU A 485 -7.04 0.02 -49.12
C LEU A 485 -5.86 1.00 -48.94
N ALA A 486 -4.64 0.50 -49.16
CA ALA A 486 -3.52 1.31 -49.65
C ALA A 486 -3.78 1.63 -51.14
N PRO A 487 -3.24 2.71 -51.76
CA PRO A 487 -1.79 2.82 -51.97
C PRO A 487 -1.18 4.25 -52.09
N ARG A 488 0.17 4.26 -52.17
CA ARG A 488 1.06 5.17 -52.94
C ARG A 488 1.49 6.55 -52.39
N SER A 489 2.78 6.58 -52.04
CA SER A 489 3.88 7.41 -52.59
C SER A 489 3.87 8.95 -52.50
N SER A 490 4.84 9.48 -51.75
CA SER A 490 5.75 10.58 -52.13
C SER A 490 6.87 10.68 -51.07
N SER A 491 8.09 10.20 -51.33
CA SER A 491 9.23 10.94 -51.90
C SER A 491 9.42 12.37 -51.35
N PHE A 492 10.34 12.54 -50.38
CA PHE A 492 11.34 13.61 -50.42
C PHE A 492 12.47 13.33 -49.40
N SER A 493 13.68 13.15 -49.92
CA SER A 493 14.95 13.31 -49.21
C SER A 493 15.78 14.31 -50.00
N PRO A 494 16.68 15.06 -49.34
CA PRO A 494 17.94 15.40 -49.97
C PRO A 494 19.11 14.83 -49.15
N SER A 495 19.93 14.09 -49.86
CA SER A 495 21.27 13.61 -49.54
C SER A 495 22.34 14.69 -49.68
N LEU A 496 23.46 14.54 -48.96
CA LEU A 496 24.88 14.77 -49.35
C LEU A 496 25.70 14.94 -48.04
N SER A 497 26.90 14.43 -47.83
CA SER A 497 27.75 13.38 -48.44
C SER A 497 29.04 13.35 -47.61
N ILE A 498 29.48 12.13 -47.27
CA ILE A 498 30.83 11.57 -47.43
C ILE A 498 32.04 12.47 -47.10
N ASP A 499 32.83 12.06 -46.11
CA ASP A 499 34.27 11.84 -46.28
C ASP A 499 34.79 10.88 -45.19
N ASP A 500 35.49 9.85 -45.66
CA ASP A 500 36.25 8.84 -44.91
C ASP A 500 37.56 8.67 -45.70
N PRO A 501 38.72 8.52 -45.04
CA PRO A 501 39.41 7.24 -45.23
C PRO A 501 40.20 6.71 -44.00
N ALA A 502 39.89 5.47 -43.64
CA ALA A 502 40.77 4.29 -43.66
C ALA A 502 42.07 4.19 -42.79
N PHE A 503 42.02 3.22 -41.85
CA PHE A 503 42.87 2.00 -41.70
C PHE A 503 44.26 1.95 -40.98
N PHE A 504 44.41 0.79 -40.29
CA PHE A 504 45.55 0.11 -39.60
C PHE A 504 45.92 0.63 -38.18
N ASP A 505 46.08 -0.19 -37.13
CA ASP A 505 46.79 -1.48 -37.07
C ASP A 505 46.36 -2.38 -35.87
N ALA A 506 46.74 -3.66 -35.94
CA ALA A 506 46.34 -4.78 -35.11
C ALA A 506 47.34 -5.13 -33.97
N ALA A 507 46.85 -5.80 -32.90
CA ALA A 507 47.61 -6.72 -32.03
C ALA A 507 46.59 -7.52 -31.17
N SER A 508 46.20 -8.75 -31.53
CA SER A 508 46.79 -10.05 -31.15
C SER A 508 46.89 -10.32 -29.64
N HIS A 509 46.12 -11.30 -29.12
CA HIS A 509 46.63 -12.38 -28.25
C HIS A 509 45.58 -13.49 -28.00
N THR A 510 45.78 -14.57 -28.75
CA THR A 510 45.67 -16.02 -28.44
C THR A 510 45.10 -16.51 -27.10
N TYR A 511 44.08 -17.38 -27.19
CA TYR A 511 43.73 -18.45 -26.23
C TYR A 511 44.51 -19.75 -26.55
N PRO A 512 44.69 -20.65 -25.55
CA PRO A 512 44.61 -22.08 -25.85
C PRO A 512 43.67 -22.84 -24.92
N LEU A 513 42.85 -23.69 -25.53
CA LEU A 513 42.26 -24.89 -24.94
C LEU A 513 43.20 -26.07 -25.26
N ALA A 514 43.52 -26.90 -24.26
CA ALA A 514 43.56 -28.36 -24.40
C ALA A 514 43.76 -29.04 -23.03
N ALA A 515 42.91 -30.03 -22.79
CA ALA A 515 42.90 -30.99 -21.70
C ALA A 515 44.03 -32.05 -21.87
N PRO A 516 44.10 -33.11 -21.04
CA PRO A 516 43.08 -34.17 -21.00
C PRO A 516 42.28 -34.27 -19.70
#